data_AF-A0A9Q0VPQ2-F1
#
_entry.id   AF-A0A9Q0VPQ2-F1
#
_cell.length_a   1.000
_cell.length_b   1.000
_cell.length_c   1.000
_cell.angle_alpha   90.00
_cell.angle_beta   90.00
_cell.angle_gamma   90.00
#
_symmetry.space_group_name_H-M   'P 1'
#
loop_
_entity.id
_entity.type
_entity.pdbx_description
1 polymer ?
#
loop_
_entity_poly.entity_id
_entity_poly.type
_entity_poly.pdbx_seq_one_letter_code
_entity_poly.pdbx_strand_id
1 'polypeptide(L)'
;MLFTLAISLLLVSSSIASSDVPFIVAHKKATLSSLKSGTERVSVSIDIFNQGSSTAYDITLVDDHWPQDMFNGVSGNTSRSWERLDAGGLLSHSFELEGKVKGLFYGSPAVITFRIPTKAALQEAYSTPILPLDVLAEKPPVQKLEWKLLAKYGSLISVISIVVLFLYLLVTPSKSGAAKKRR
;
A
#
# COMPACT_ATOMS: atom_id res chain seq x y z
N MET A 1 -32.01 -22.66 -14.18
CA MET A 1 -31.25 -23.65 -13.38
C MET A 1 -29.75 -23.30 -13.30
N LEU A 2 -29.07 -22.92 -14.38
CA LEU A 2 -27.64 -22.54 -14.32
C LEU A 2 -27.39 -21.27 -13.49
N PHE A 3 -28.26 -20.26 -13.62
CA PHE A 3 -28.15 -18.99 -12.89
C PHE A 3 -28.37 -19.15 -11.38
N THR A 4 -29.30 -20.02 -10.99
CA THR A 4 -29.56 -20.37 -9.58
C THR A 4 -28.40 -21.17 -8.97
N LEU A 5 -27.73 -22.01 -9.76
CA LEU A 5 -26.55 -22.77 -9.32
C LEU A 5 -25.32 -21.85 -9.14
N ALA A 6 -25.17 -20.84 -10.01
CA ALA A 6 -24.10 -19.85 -9.90
C ALA A 6 -24.26 -18.95 -8.66
N ILE A 7 -25.50 -18.54 -8.35
CA ILE A 7 -25.81 -17.78 -7.14
C ILE A 7 -25.58 -18.61 -5.88
N SER A 8 -25.95 -19.90 -5.87
CA SER A 8 -25.69 -20.76 -4.71
C SER A 8 -24.19 -20.98 -4.46
N LEU A 9 -23.38 -21.07 -5.53
CA LEU A 9 -21.93 -21.23 -5.41
C LEU A 9 -21.24 -19.95 -4.88
N LEU A 10 -21.74 -18.78 -5.26
CA LEU A 10 -21.29 -17.48 -4.72
C LEU A 10 -21.63 -17.33 -3.22
N LEU A 11 -22.80 -17.81 -2.78
CA LEU A 11 -23.22 -17.74 -1.38
C LEU A 11 -22.43 -18.69 -0.46
N VAL A 12 -22.05 -19.88 -0.94
CA VAL A 12 -21.24 -20.85 -0.16
C VAL A 12 -19.81 -20.34 0.08
N SER A 13 -19.30 -19.48 -0.79
CA SER A 13 -17.94 -18.93 -0.70
C SER A 13 -17.74 -17.90 0.43
N SER A 14 -18.80 -17.54 1.16
CA SER A 14 -18.78 -16.50 2.22
C SER A 14 -18.53 -17.05 3.62
N SER A 15 -18.16 -18.33 3.76
CA SER A 15 -17.77 -18.91 5.06
C SER A 15 -16.35 -18.49 5.43
N ILE A 16 -16.18 -17.23 5.80
CA ILE A 16 -15.01 -16.81 6.57
C ILE A 16 -15.10 -17.57 7.88
N ALA A 17 -14.13 -18.44 8.16
CA ALA A 17 -13.99 -19.06 9.46
C ALA A 17 -13.77 -17.94 10.49
N SER A 18 -14.86 -17.46 11.09
CA SER A 18 -14.82 -16.48 12.18
C SER A 18 -14.35 -17.19 13.44
N SER A 19 -13.06 -17.45 13.53
CA SER A 19 -12.44 -17.75 14.81
C SER A 19 -12.49 -16.48 15.66
N ASP A 20 -13.08 -16.55 16.86
CA ASP A 20 -13.15 -15.46 17.84
C ASP A 20 -11.79 -15.11 18.45
N VAL A 21 -10.82 -14.83 17.59
CA VAL A 21 -9.43 -14.54 17.93
C VAL A 21 -8.98 -13.32 17.13
N PRO A 22 -8.07 -12.50 17.67
CA PRO A 22 -7.44 -11.45 16.89
C PRO A 22 -6.56 -12.08 15.80
N PHE A 23 -6.50 -11.43 14.66
CA PHE A 23 -5.65 -11.83 13.53
C PHE A 23 -4.88 -10.60 13.06
N ILE A 24 -3.60 -10.54 13.45
CA ILE A 24 -2.75 -9.38 13.20
C ILE A 24 -2.06 -9.51 11.84
N VAL A 25 -2.25 -8.49 11.01
CA VAL A 25 -1.56 -8.33 9.73
C VAL A 25 -0.77 -7.03 9.79
N ALA A 26 0.49 -7.06 9.40
CA ALA A 26 1.35 -5.88 9.42
C ALA A 26 1.97 -5.60 8.04
N HIS A 27 1.97 -4.35 7.65
CA HIS A 27 2.57 -3.87 6.42
C HIS A 27 3.68 -2.88 6.75
N LYS A 28 4.90 -3.21 6.33
CA LYS A 28 6.09 -2.35 6.50
C LYS A 28 6.44 -1.73 5.17
N LYS A 29 6.64 -0.41 5.18
CA LYS A 29 7.07 0.40 4.05
C LYS A 29 8.29 1.20 4.45
N ALA A 30 9.31 1.21 3.61
CA ALA A 30 10.46 2.08 3.75
C ALA A 30 10.67 2.87 2.47
N THR A 31 10.91 4.18 2.60
CA THR A 31 11.12 5.08 1.46
C THR A 31 12.37 5.91 1.66
N LEU A 32 13.16 6.01 0.61
CA LEU A 32 14.37 6.83 0.57
C LEU A 32 14.05 8.23 0.05
N SER A 33 14.52 9.24 0.77
CA SER A 33 14.39 10.65 0.41
C SER A 33 15.75 11.34 0.49
N SER A 34 16.18 11.99 -0.59
CA SER A 34 17.39 12.79 -0.57
C SER A 34 17.09 14.20 -0.06
N LEU A 35 17.93 14.67 0.86
CA LEU A 35 17.91 16.03 1.36
C LEU A 35 18.81 16.91 0.49
N LYS A 36 18.54 18.21 0.49
CA LYS A 36 19.38 19.22 -0.20
C LYS A 36 20.83 19.23 0.29
N SER A 37 21.09 18.67 1.47
CA SER A 37 22.42 18.55 2.07
C SER A 37 23.27 17.40 1.51
N GLY A 38 22.74 16.58 0.59
CA GLY A 38 23.40 15.37 0.09
C GLY A 38 23.22 14.13 0.99
N THR A 39 22.65 14.32 2.18
CA THR A 39 22.22 13.26 3.09
C THR A 39 20.95 12.58 2.56
N GLU A 40 20.85 11.26 2.75
CA GLU A 40 19.60 10.53 2.51
C GLU A 40 18.92 10.10 3.80
N ARG A 41 17.60 10.27 3.85
CA ARG A 41 16.75 9.78 4.92
C ARG A 41 15.90 8.62 4.46
N VAL A 42 15.85 7.60 5.30
CA VAL A 42 14.93 6.49 5.19
C VAL A 42 13.77 6.76 6.15
N SER A 43 12.58 6.95 5.60
CA SER A 43 11.35 6.99 6.38
C SER A 43 10.73 5.60 6.39
N VAL A 44 10.60 5.02 7.58
CA VAL A 44 9.98 3.71 7.77
C VAL A 44 8.59 3.92 8.39
N SER A 45 7.60 3.21 7.86
CA SER A 45 6.22 3.21 8.35
C SER A 45 5.73 1.77 8.46
N ILE A 46 5.15 1.44 9.61
CA ILE A 46 4.62 0.11 9.89
C ILE A 46 3.17 0.29 10.32
N ASP A 47 2.28 -0.29 9.53
CA ASP A 47 0.84 -0.29 9.75
C ASP A 47 0.42 -1.68 10.23
N ILE A 48 -0.26 -1.73 11.37
CA ILE A 48 -0.70 -2.95 12.04
C ILE A 48 -2.23 -2.95 12.04
N PHE A 49 -2.81 -4.01 11.48
CA PHE A 49 -4.25 -4.19 11.34
C PHE A 49 -4.69 -5.42 12.12
N ASN A 50 -5.78 -5.29 12.87
CA ASN A 50 -6.47 -6.45 13.42
C ASN A 50 -7.62 -6.85 12.48
N GLN A 51 -7.36 -7.86 11.64
CA GLN A 51 -8.33 -8.45 10.72
C GLN A 51 -9.11 -9.61 11.37
N GLY A 52 -8.94 -9.84 12.68
CA GLY A 52 -9.71 -10.81 13.45
C GLY A 52 -11.01 -10.23 14.01
N SER A 53 -11.80 -11.07 14.68
CA SER A 53 -13.10 -10.68 15.24
C SER A 53 -13.05 -10.28 16.72
N SER A 54 -11.89 -10.36 17.39
CA SER A 54 -11.70 -9.96 18.80
C SER A 54 -10.49 -9.05 19.03
N THR A 55 -10.48 -8.36 20.17
CA THR A 55 -9.42 -7.41 20.55
C THR A 55 -8.10 -8.11 20.89
N ALA A 56 -7.00 -7.59 20.34
CA ALA A 56 -5.64 -7.94 20.75
C ALA A 56 -5.19 -7.02 21.89
N TYR A 57 -4.38 -7.53 22.82
CA TYR A 57 -3.86 -6.78 23.96
C TYR A 57 -2.33 -6.81 23.99
N ASP A 58 -1.74 -5.84 24.70
CA ASP A 58 -0.30 -5.74 24.93
C ASP A 58 0.51 -5.86 23.63
N ILE A 59 0.10 -5.12 22.60
CA ILE A 59 0.75 -5.16 21.29
C ILE A 59 2.11 -4.48 21.40
N THR A 60 3.17 -5.18 21.02
CA THR A 60 4.51 -4.60 20.91
C THR A 60 5.05 -4.81 19.51
N LEU A 61 5.66 -3.76 18.96
CA LEU A 61 6.34 -3.73 17.68
C LEU A 61 7.83 -3.55 17.92
N VAL A 62 8.65 -4.38 17.27
CA VAL A 62 10.11 -4.30 17.31
C VAL A 62 10.65 -4.43 15.89
N ASP A 63 11.39 -3.42 15.44
CA ASP A 63 12.10 -3.40 14.16
C ASP A 63 13.58 -3.03 14.37
N ASP A 64 14.34 -3.94 14.99
CA ASP A 64 15.73 -3.73 15.44
C ASP A 64 16.81 -4.10 14.40
N HIS A 65 16.41 -4.56 13.22
CA HIS A 65 17.32 -5.06 12.19
C HIS A 65 17.89 -3.94 11.29
N TRP A 66 18.16 -2.77 11.88
CA TRP A 66 18.77 -1.62 11.20
C TRP A 66 20.21 -1.46 11.68
N PRO A 67 21.21 -1.82 10.86
CA PRO A 67 22.58 -1.90 11.31
C PRO A 67 23.18 -0.48 11.43
N GLN A 68 23.82 -0.19 12.57
CA GLN A 68 24.25 1.17 12.96
C GLN A 68 25.45 1.71 12.19
N ASP A 69 26.17 0.82 11.51
CA ASP A 69 27.24 1.12 10.56
C ASP A 69 26.67 1.76 9.28
N MET A 70 25.50 1.32 8.82
CA MET A 70 24.83 1.88 7.64
C MET A 70 23.85 3.01 7.96
N PHE A 71 23.19 2.97 9.11
CA PHE A 71 22.11 3.91 9.46
C PHE A 71 22.34 4.61 10.81
N ASN A 72 21.86 5.86 10.92
CA ASN A 72 21.72 6.57 12.18
C ASN A 72 20.24 6.79 12.52
N GLY A 73 19.86 6.65 13.80
CA GLY A 73 18.53 7.05 14.24
C GLY A 73 18.39 8.58 14.22
N VAL A 74 17.39 9.10 13.51
CA VAL A 74 17.12 10.55 13.45
C VAL A 74 15.94 10.90 14.35
N SER A 75 14.84 10.17 14.22
CA SER A 75 13.58 10.47 14.90
C SER A 75 12.75 9.21 15.09
N GLY A 76 12.08 9.11 16.25
CA GLY A 76 11.29 7.95 16.61
C GLY A 76 12.15 6.77 17.07
N ASN A 77 11.50 5.87 17.80
CA ASN A 77 12.12 4.61 18.21
C ASN A 77 11.82 3.54 17.17
N THR A 78 12.66 2.51 17.08
CA THR A 78 12.39 1.32 16.27
C THR A 78 11.40 0.35 16.95
N SER A 79 11.00 0.65 18.18
CA SER A 79 10.05 -0.13 18.95
C SER A 79 8.95 0.74 19.53
N ARG A 80 7.74 0.15 19.64
CA ARG A 80 6.58 0.81 20.21
C ARG A 80 5.60 -0.20 20.78
N SER A 81 4.91 0.18 21.84
CA SER A 81 3.92 -0.66 22.50
C SER A 81 2.58 0.06 22.60
N TRP A 82 1.49 -0.71 22.55
CA TRP A 82 0.12 -0.26 22.70
C TRP A 82 -0.65 -1.22 23.60
N GLU A 83 -1.58 -0.68 24.38
CA GLU A 83 -2.36 -1.47 25.33
C GLU A 83 -3.33 -2.43 24.64
N ARG A 84 -4.00 -1.98 23.57
CA ARG A 84 -5.03 -2.78 22.88
C ARG A 84 -5.24 -2.35 21.44
N LEU A 85 -5.77 -3.28 20.64
CA LEU A 85 -6.20 -3.08 19.27
C LEU A 85 -7.50 -3.83 19.01
N ASP A 86 -8.59 -3.08 18.91
CA ASP A 86 -9.92 -3.65 18.67
C ASP A 86 -10.04 -4.28 17.28
N ALA A 87 -11.04 -5.16 17.10
CA ALA A 87 -11.32 -5.81 15.83
C ALA A 87 -11.58 -4.76 14.72
N GLY A 88 -10.93 -4.93 13.57
CA GLY A 88 -10.95 -3.95 12.48
C GLY A 88 -10.13 -2.68 12.71
N GLY A 89 -9.43 -2.56 13.84
CA GLY A 89 -8.61 -1.41 14.18
C GLY A 89 -7.27 -1.32 13.42
N LEU A 90 -6.69 -0.12 13.44
CA LEU A 90 -5.41 0.21 12.81
C LEU A 90 -4.49 0.95 13.79
N LEU A 91 -3.25 0.49 13.91
CA LEU A 91 -2.15 1.22 14.54
C LEU A 91 -1.08 1.53 13.51
N SER A 92 -0.53 2.74 13.55
CA SER A 92 0.56 3.14 12.67
C SER A 92 1.72 3.69 13.49
N HIS A 93 2.93 3.30 13.11
CA HIS A 93 4.16 3.81 13.68
C HIS A 93 5.17 4.11 12.59
N SER A 94 5.79 5.29 12.70
CA SER A 94 6.87 5.71 11.82
C SER A 94 8.09 6.15 12.61
N PHE A 95 9.25 5.97 11.99
CA PHE A 95 10.53 6.46 12.46
C PHE A 95 11.42 6.82 11.25
N GLU A 96 12.41 7.67 11.49
CA GLU A 96 13.34 8.14 10.48
C GLU A 96 14.77 7.71 10.81
N LEU A 97 15.45 7.23 9.78
CA LEU A 97 16.86 6.90 9.80
C LEU A 97 17.62 7.75 8.77
N GLU A 98 18.90 7.96 9.01
CA GLU A 98 19.82 8.63 8.11
C GLU A 98 20.83 7.62 7.56
N GLY A 99 20.99 7.56 6.25
CA GLY A 99 21.96 6.69 5.59
C GLY A 99 23.37 7.28 5.65
N LYS A 100 24.34 6.48 6.10
CA LYS A 100 25.76 6.85 6.21
C LYS A 100 26.61 6.29 5.08
N VAL A 101 26.34 5.06 4.68
CA VAL A 101 27.19 4.28 3.76
C VAL A 101 26.41 3.95 2.50
N LYS A 102 27.05 4.13 1.35
CA LYS A 102 26.49 3.74 0.07
C LYS A 102 26.42 2.22 -0.03
N GLY A 103 25.24 1.69 -0.34
CA GLY A 103 25.07 0.26 -0.51
C GLY A 103 23.63 -0.19 -0.58
N LEU A 104 23.47 -1.43 -1.04
CA LEU A 104 22.18 -2.08 -1.12
C LEU A 104 21.82 -2.69 0.24
N PHE A 105 20.70 -2.25 0.80
CA PHE A 105 20.18 -2.74 2.07
C PHE A 105 18.94 -3.61 1.86
N TYR A 106 18.94 -4.79 2.48
CA TYR A 106 17.79 -5.70 2.52
C TYR A 106 17.17 -5.63 3.92
N GLY A 107 15.98 -5.07 4.04
CA GLY A 107 15.31 -4.98 5.34
C GLY A 107 14.50 -6.22 5.67
N SER A 108 14.68 -6.72 6.89
CA SER A 108 13.86 -7.81 7.43
C SER A 108 12.46 -7.34 7.81
N PRO A 109 11.50 -8.27 7.93
CA PRO A 109 10.23 -8.04 8.60
C PRO A 109 10.41 -7.53 10.03
N ALA A 110 9.56 -6.59 10.44
CA ALA A 110 9.40 -6.24 11.85
C ALA A 110 8.58 -7.32 12.57
N VAL A 111 8.87 -7.50 13.87
CA VAL A 111 8.19 -8.47 14.73
C VAL A 111 7.12 -7.75 15.55
N ILE A 112 5.92 -8.28 15.53
CA ILE A 112 4.78 -7.81 16.33
C ILE A 112 4.41 -8.92 17.29
N THR A 113 4.44 -8.66 18.59
CA THR A 113 3.95 -9.60 19.60
C THR A 113 2.67 -9.07 20.23
N PHE A 114 1.74 -9.97 20.57
CA PHE A 114 0.46 -9.61 21.17
C PHE A 114 -0.08 -10.74 22.04
N ARG A 115 -0.99 -10.38 22.95
CA ARG A 115 -1.69 -11.31 23.84
C ARG A 115 -3.13 -11.52 23.39
N ILE A 116 -3.58 -12.77 23.51
CA ILE A 116 -4.97 -13.17 23.33
C ILE A 116 -5.53 -13.56 24.70
N PRO A 117 -6.66 -13.01 25.18
CA PRO A 117 -7.19 -13.32 26.52
C PRO A 117 -7.40 -14.81 26.79
N THR A 118 -7.74 -15.57 25.75
CA THR A 118 -8.01 -17.02 25.83
C THR A 118 -6.74 -17.88 25.75
N LYS A 119 -5.56 -17.30 25.51
CA LYS A 119 -4.29 -18.03 25.32
C LYS A 119 -3.20 -17.47 26.23
N ALA A 120 -2.56 -18.34 27.01
CA ALA A 120 -1.48 -17.93 27.92
C ALA A 120 -0.18 -17.56 27.18
N ALA A 121 0.08 -18.15 26.02
CA ALA A 121 1.28 -17.88 25.22
C ALA A 121 1.14 -16.59 24.41
N LEU A 122 2.22 -15.80 24.37
CA LEU A 122 2.35 -14.66 23.46
C LEU A 122 2.33 -15.15 22.01
N GLN A 123 1.70 -14.36 21.16
CA GLN A 123 1.56 -14.63 19.74
C GLN A 123 2.43 -13.66 18.97
N GLU A 124 3.01 -14.15 17.88
CA GLU A 124 3.90 -13.36 17.02
C GLU A 124 3.29 -13.22 15.62
N ALA A 125 3.44 -12.04 15.05
CA ALA A 125 3.13 -11.72 13.68
C ALA A 125 4.31 -10.97 13.05
N TYR A 126 4.48 -11.11 11.75
CA TYR A 126 5.57 -10.50 11.00
C TYR A 126 5.01 -9.50 9.99
N SER A 127 5.72 -8.40 9.79
CA SER A 127 5.39 -7.47 8.71
C SER A 127 5.78 -8.03 7.34
N THR A 128 5.30 -7.38 6.28
CA THR A 128 5.89 -7.59 4.95
C THR A 128 7.39 -7.22 4.94
N PRO A 129 8.24 -7.95 4.19
CA PRO A 129 9.62 -7.53 3.94
C PRO A 129 9.62 -6.29 3.05
N ILE A 130 10.65 -5.45 3.18
CA ILE A 130 10.81 -4.28 2.31
C ILE A 130 11.61 -4.63 1.06
N LEU A 131 11.36 -3.91 -0.02
CA LEU A 131 12.22 -3.98 -1.20
C LEU A 131 13.62 -3.47 -0.87
N PRO A 132 14.66 -3.98 -1.56
CA PRO A 132 16.02 -3.52 -1.34
C PRO A 132 16.14 -2.01 -1.53
N LEU A 133 16.74 -1.33 -0.55
CA LEU A 133 17.00 0.10 -0.59
C LEU A 133 18.41 0.33 -1.09
N ASP A 134 18.56 1.06 -2.19
CA ASP A 134 19.87 1.48 -2.69
C ASP A 134 20.24 2.81 -2.05
N VAL A 135 20.94 2.73 -0.91
CA VAL A 135 21.28 3.87 -0.05
C VAL A 135 22.45 4.62 -0.67
N LEU A 136 22.33 5.94 -0.74
CA LEU A 136 23.26 6.91 -1.35
C LEU A 136 23.61 6.56 -2.80
N ALA A 137 22.66 5.95 -3.51
CA ALA A 137 22.79 5.64 -4.92
C ALA A 137 22.77 6.90 -5.76
N GLU A 138 23.58 6.94 -6.82
CA GLU A 138 23.51 8.03 -7.78
C GLU A 138 22.25 7.84 -8.63
N LYS A 139 21.17 8.52 -8.23
CA LYS A 139 19.90 8.39 -8.91
C LYS A 139 19.96 9.16 -10.23
N PRO A 140 19.72 8.51 -11.39
CA PRO A 140 19.65 9.24 -12.65
C PRO A 140 18.52 10.27 -12.57
N PRO A 141 18.62 11.40 -13.30
CA PRO A 141 17.58 12.42 -13.30
C PRO A 141 16.26 11.77 -13.71
N VAL A 142 15.32 11.69 -12.77
CA VAL A 142 13.98 11.20 -13.05
C VAL A 142 13.40 12.12 -14.11
N GLN A 143 13.16 11.60 -15.31
CA GLN A 143 12.43 12.32 -16.35
C GLN A 143 11.01 12.55 -15.81
N LYS A 144 10.82 13.67 -15.11
CA LYS A 144 9.49 14.15 -14.76
C LYS A 144 8.81 14.39 -16.09
N LEU A 145 7.69 13.69 -16.33
CA LEU A 145 6.83 13.94 -17.48
C LEU A 145 6.71 15.45 -17.64
N GLU A 146 7.23 15.96 -18.76
CA GLU A 146 7.32 17.40 -18.99
C GLU A 146 5.91 17.95 -19.22
N TRP A 147 5.26 18.36 -18.14
CA TRP A 147 3.95 19.03 -18.16
C TRP A 147 3.94 20.25 -19.09
N LYS A 148 5.12 20.79 -19.41
CA LYS A 148 5.32 21.83 -20.42
C LYS A 148 4.89 21.40 -21.83
N LEU A 149 5.12 20.14 -22.21
CA LEU A 149 4.66 19.61 -23.50
C LEU A 149 3.14 19.47 -23.52
N LEU A 150 2.55 18.97 -22.43
CA LEU A 150 1.09 18.90 -22.31
C LEU A 150 0.45 20.30 -22.32
N ALA A 151 1.06 21.29 -21.67
CA ALA A 151 0.59 22.67 -21.70
C ALA A 151 0.72 23.31 -23.10
N LYS A 152 1.81 23.01 -23.82
CA LYS A 152 2.08 23.58 -25.15
C LYS A 152 1.27 22.94 -26.27
N TYR A 153 1.05 21.62 -26.21
CA TYR A 153 0.42 20.85 -27.29
C TYR A 153 -0.98 20.31 -26.92
N GLY A 154 -1.38 20.35 -25.66
CA GLY A 154 -2.68 19.84 -25.20
C GLY A 154 -3.87 20.54 -25.86
N SER A 155 -3.79 21.87 -26.02
CA SER A 155 -4.81 22.65 -26.74
C SER A 155 -4.94 22.19 -28.20
N LEU A 156 -3.81 22.04 -28.90
CA LEU A 156 -3.80 21.62 -30.31
C LEU A 156 -4.36 20.20 -30.49
N ILE A 157 -3.94 19.27 -29.64
CA ILE A 157 -4.43 17.89 -29.64
C ILE A 157 -5.95 17.86 -29.36
N SER A 158 -6.43 18.68 -28.42
CA SER A 158 -7.86 18.78 -28.10
C SER A 158 -8.68 19.31 -29.27
N VAL A 159 -8.23 20.37 -29.95
CA VAL A 159 -8.95 20.96 -31.10
C VAL A 159 -9.02 19.97 -32.25
N ILE A 160 -7.90 19.32 -32.59
CA ILE A 160 -7.86 18.31 -33.66
C ILE A 160 -8.78 17.14 -33.32
N SER A 161 -8.76 16.66 -32.08
CA SER A 161 -9.62 15.57 -31.62
C SER A 161 -11.11 15.93 -31.73
N ILE A 162 -11.50 17.16 -31.40
CA ILE A 162 -12.90 17.63 -31.53
C ILE A 162 -13.33 17.68 -32.99
N VAL A 163 -12.48 18.22 -33.87
CA VAL A 163 -12.79 18.31 -35.30
C VAL A 163 -12.93 16.93 -35.92
N VAL A 164 -12.02 16.01 -35.61
CA VAL A 164 -12.07 14.62 -36.10
C VAL A 164 -13.32 13.91 -35.56
N LEU A 165 -13.65 14.07 -34.28
CA LEU A 165 -14.85 13.47 -33.69
C LEU A 165 -16.13 14.02 -34.32
N PHE A 166 -16.18 15.32 -34.59
CA PHE A 166 -17.34 15.96 -35.23
C PHE A 166 -17.54 15.46 -36.67
N LEU A 167 -16.46 15.35 -37.44
CA LEU A 167 -16.50 14.74 -38.77
C LEU A 167 -16.93 13.27 -38.72
N TYR A 168 -16.42 12.52 -37.74
CA TYR A 168 -16.83 11.14 -37.53
C TYR A 168 -18.33 11.04 -37.24
N LEU A 169 -18.87 11.89 -36.36
CA LEU A 169 -20.30 11.93 -36.06
C LEU A 169 -21.16 12.32 -37.27
N LEU A 170 -20.68 13.21 -38.14
CA LEU A 170 -21.38 13.61 -39.36
C LEU A 170 -21.43 12.49 -40.40
N VAL A 171 -20.34 11.74 -40.55
CA VAL A 171 -20.24 10.68 -41.57
C VAL A 171 -20.80 9.35 -41.05
N THR A 172 -20.91 9.17 -39.72
CA THR A 172 -21.49 7.95 -39.14
C THR A 172 -23.02 8.00 -39.23
N PRO A 173 -23.67 7.12 -40.01
CA PRO A 173 -25.12 7.13 -40.12
C PRO A 173 -25.75 6.70 -38.79
N SER A 174 -26.65 7.54 -38.26
CA SER A 174 -27.48 7.21 -37.09
C SER A 174 -28.36 5.99 -37.41
N LYS A 175 -28.02 4.82 -36.86
CA LYS A 175 -29.00 3.72 -36.73
C LYS A 175 -30.01 4.11 -35.65
N SER A 176 -31.00 4.92 -36.03
CA SER A 176 -32.23 5.06 -35.26
C SER A 176 -33.01 3.74 -35.34
N GLY A 177 -33.33 3.15 -34.19
CA GLY A 177 -33.99 1.85 -34.08
C GLY A 177 -35.29 1.76 -34.88
N ALA A 178 -35.32 0.84 -35.84
CA ALA A 178 -36.54 0.43 -36.52
C ALA A 178 -37.27 -0.63 -35.67
N ALA A 179 -38.04 -0.16 -34.68
CA ALA A 179 -39.03 -0.98 -34.00
C ALA A 179 -40.45 -0.50 -34.36
N LYS A 180 -40.95 -0.89 -35.55
CA LYS A 180 -42.39 -1.09 -35.77
C LYS A 180 -42.66 -1.80 -37.11
N LYS A 181 -43.07 -3.07 -37.05
CA LYS A 181 -44.05 -3.59 -38.01
C LYS A 181 -45.04 -4.48 -37.27
N ARG A 182 -46.17 -3.88 -36.90
CA ARG A 182 -47.43 -4.58 -36.62
C ARG A 182 -48.23 -4.58 -37.92
N ARG A 183 -48.89 -5.71 -38.15
CA ARG A 183 -49.95 -6.02 -39.13
C ARG A 183 -49.47 -6.72 -40.40
#